data_AF-V9KZ65-F1
#
_entry.id   AF-V9KZ65-F1
#
_cell.length_a   1.000
_cell.length_b   1.000
_cell.length_c   1.000
_cell.angle_alpha   90.00
_cell.angle_beta   90.00
_cell.angle_gamma   90.00
#
_symmetry.space_group_name_H-M   'P 1'
#
loop_
_entity.id
_entity.type
_entity.pdbx_description
1 polymer ?
#
loop_
_entity_poly.entity_id
_entity_poly.type
_entity_poly.pdbx_seq_one_letter_code
_entity_poly.pdbx_strand_id
1 'polypeptide(L)'
;GMCQSCKNCFLECAYQYDDDGYQSYCTICCGGREVLMCGNNNCCRCFCVECVDLLVGPGAAQAAIKEDPWNCYMCNHKGIFGLLRRRDDWPSRLQLFFANNHDQEFDPPKVYQPIAAEKRKPIKVLSLFDGIATGLLVLKDLGIHVERYIASEVCEDSITVGMVRHQGKIMYVGDVRNVTRKHIKDWGPFDLVIGGSPCNDLSIVNPARKGLFEGTGRLFFEFYRLLHETRPKEGDNRPFFWLFENVVAMGVSDKRDISRFLECNPVMIDAKEVSAAHRARYFWGNLPGMNRSVKE
;
A
#
# COMPACT_ATOMS: atom_id res chain seq x y z
N GLY A 1 -26.90 5.75 7.38
CA GLY A 1 -25.86 5.26 8.31
C GLY A 1 -25.23 4.01 7.73
N MET A 2 -24.32 3.34 8.45
CA MET A 2 -23.71 2.07 8.03
C MET A 2 -23.85 1.06 9.17
N CYS A 3 -24.42 -0.12 8.90
CA CYS A 3 -24.51 -1.19 9.90
C CYS A 3 -23.18 -1.95 10.03
N GLN A 4 -23.04 -2.76 11.07
CA GLN A 4 -21.78 -3.48 11.35
C GLN A 4 -21.39 -4.47 10.24
N SER A 5 -22.37 -5.15 9.63
CA SER A 5 -22.10 -6.07 8.51
C SER A 5 -21.54 -5.34 7.29
N CYS A 6 -22.17 -4.23 6.89
CA CYS A 6 -21.64 -3.37 5.82
C CYS A 6 -20.28 -2.79 6.17
N LYS A 7 -20.02 -2.48 7.45
CA LYS A 7 -18.69 -2.03 7.89
C LYS A 7 -17.62 -3.10 7.66
N ASN A 8 -17.91 -4.35 8.02
CA ASN A 8 -16.97 -5.46 7.82
C ASN A 8 -16.71 -5.70 6.32
N CYS A 9 -17.77 -5.74 5.51
CA CYS A 9 -17.65 -5.83 4.05
C CYS A 9 -16.84 -4.67 3.46
N PHE A 10 -17.02 -3.45 3.96
CA PHE A 10 -16.23 -2.31 3.51
C PHE A 10 -14.73 -2.45 3.82
N LEU A 11 -14.38 -2.99 5.00
CA LEU A 11 -12.98 -3.23 5.36
C LEU A 11 -12.30 -4.23 4.42
N GLU A 12 -13.04 -5.25 3.95
CA GLU A 12 -12.55 -6.30 3.07
C GLU A 12 -12.45 -5.81 1.61
N CYS A 13 -13.52 -5.17 1.11
CA CYS A 13 -13.72 -4.95 -0.32
C CYS A 13 -13.27 -3.57 -0.83
N ALA A 14 -13.16 -2.53 0.02
CA ALA A 14 -13.01 -1.14 -0.46
C ALA A 14 -11.71 -0.86 -1.25
N TYR A 15 -10.66 -1.65 -1.02
CA TYR A 15 -9.39 -1.58 -1.75
C TYR A 15 -9.10 -2.87 -2.51
N GLN A 16 -10.13 -3.49 -3.08
CA GLN A 16 -9.99 -4.53 -4.09
C GLN A 16 -10.18 -3.89 -5.48
N TYR A 17 -9.34 -4.32 -6.42
CA TYR A 17 -9.28 -3.78 -7.78
C TYR A 17 -9.22 -4.95 -8.76
N ASP A 18 -9.91 -4.80 -9.88
CA ASP A 18 -9.89 -5.76 -10.99
C ASP A 18 -8.71 -5.46 -11.93
N ASP A 19 -8.47 -6.36 -12.89
CA ASP A 19 -7.38 -6.27 -13.86
C ASP A 19 -7.43 -5.01 -14.75
N ASP A 20 -8.59 -4.36 -14.84
CA ASP A 20 -8.77 -3.09 -15.54
C ASP A 20 -8.32 -1.86 -14.73
N GLY A 21 -7.89 -2.06 -13.48
CA GLY A 21 -7.42 -1.03 -12.56
C GLY A 21 -8.54 -0.27 -11.85
N TYR A 22 -9.80 -0.65 -12.03
CA TYR A 22 -10.95 -0.11 -11.31
C TYR A 22 -11.28 -0.94 -10.07
N GLN A 23 -12.02 -0.36 -9.14
CA GLN A 23 -12.51 -1.08 -7.97
C GLN A 23 -13.44 -2.23 -8.38
N SER A 24 -13.18 -3.42 -7.84
CA SER A 24 -13.99 -4.62 -8.09
C SER A 24 -15.46 -4.48 -7.67
N TYR A 25 -15.72 -3.57 -6.73
CA TYR A 25 -17.04 -3.36 -6.15
C TYR A 25 -17.42 -1.88 -6.08
N CYS A 26 -18.73 -1.64 -5.95
CA CYS A 26 -19.28 -0.31 -5.76
C CYS A 26 -18.68 0.40 -4.53
N THR A 27 -18.22 1.65 -4.72
CA THR A 27 -17.71 2.56 -3.67
C THR A 27 -18.71 2.77 -2.51
N ILE A 28 -20.02 2.60 -2.76
CA ILE A 28 -21.06 2.84 -1.74
C ILE A 28 -21.35 1.57 -0.93
N CYS A 29 -21.68 0.47 -1.60
CA CYS A 29 -22.19 -0.74 -0.94
C CYS A 29 -21.20 -1.90 -0.85
N CYS A 30 -20.02 -1.78 -1.49
CA CYS A 30 -19.02 -2.85 -1.56
C CYS A 30 -19.56 -4.16 -2.18
N GLY A 31 -20.52 -4.04 -3.10
CA GLY A 31 -21.04 -5.11 -3.94
C GLY A 31 -21.54 -4.55 -5.27
N GLY A 32 -22.71 -5.02 -5.70
CA GLY A 32 -23.35 -4.63 -6.96
C GLY A 32 -22.92 -5.51 -8.13
N ARG A 33 -23.87 -5.91 -8.97
CA ARG A 33 -23.61 -6.79 -10.13
C ARG A 33 -23.13 -6.03 -11.37
N GLU A 34 -23.66 -4.83 -11.56
CA GLU A 34 -23.33 -3.95 -12.68
C GLU A 34 -22.93 -2.59 -12.11
N VAL A 35 -21.79 -2.07 -12.57
CA VAL A 35 -21.17 -0.86 -12.05
C VAL A 35 -20.82 0.13 -13.15
N LEU A 36 -20.94 1.42 -12.81
CA LEU A 36 -20.52 2.56 -13.59
C LEU A 36 -19.08 2.92 -13.20
N MET A 37 -18.18 2.92 -14.18
CA MET A 37 -16.77 3.30 -14.00
C MET A 37 -16.59 4.80 -14.17
N CYS A 38 -15.78 5.41 -13.31
CA CYS A 38 -15.48 6.85 -13.37
C CYS A 38 -14.55 7.19 -14.54
N GLY A 39 -14.94 8.11 -15.43
CA GLY A 39 -14.11 8.58 -16.55
C GLY A 39 -13.03 9.60 -16.16
N ASN A 40 -12.98 10.08 -14.90
CA ASN A 40 -11.94 11.01 -14.46
C ASN A 40 -10.57 10.32 -14.38
N ASN A 41 -9.54 10.94 -14.96
CA ASN A 41 -8.17 10.42 -14.93
C ASN A 41 -7.69 10.16 -13.48
N ASN A 42 -7.02 9.03 -13.29
CA ASN A 42 -6.53 8.52 -12.00
C ASN A 42 -7.63 8.22 -10.95
N CYS A 43 -8.91 8.17 -11.33
CA CYS A 43 -9.99 7.72 -10.46
C CYS A 43 -10.37 6.28 -10.79
N CYS A 44 -10.22 5.39 -9.82
CA CYS A 44 -10.53 3.97 -9.98
C CYS A 44 -11.91 3.59 -9.40
N ARG A 45 -12.80 4.56 -9.14
CA ARG A 45 -14.03 4.31 -8.38
C ARG A 45 -15.17 3.81 -9.26
N CYS A 46 -15.93 2.88 -8.73
CA CYS A 46 -17.10 2.29 -9.35
C CYS A 46 -18.37 2.55 -8.54
N PHE A 47 -19.52 2.69 -9.20
CA PHE A 47 -20.82 2.88 -8.54
C PHE A 47 -21.88 1.96 -9.17
N CYS A 48 -22.51 1.09 -8.39
CA CYS A 48 -23.52 0.20 -8.95
C CYS A 48 -24.80 0.92 -9.36
N VAL A 49 -25.43 0.42 -10.42
CA VAL A 49 -26.69 0.94 -10.98
C VAL A 49 -27.75 1.11 -9.90
N GLU A 50 -27.92 0.08 -9.05
CA GLU A 50 -28.90 0.08 -7.95
C GLU A 50 -28.67 1.23 -6.96
N CYS A 51 -27.42 1.46 -6.52
CA CYS A 51 -27.13 2.55 -5.58
C CYS A 51 -27.39 3.91 -6.21
N VAL A 52 -27.09 4.07 -7.50
CA VAL A 52 -27.31 5.33 -8.21
C VAL A 52 -28.80 5.61 -8.36
N ASP A 53 -29.58 4.64 -8.84
CA ASP A 53 -31.02 4.84 -9.04
C ASP A 53 -31.79 5.03 -7.73
N LEU A 54 -31.32 4.43 -6.63
CA LEU A 54 -31.92 4.62 -5.30
C LEU A 54 -31.55 5.96 -4.65
N LEU A 55 -30.26 6.34 -4.67
CA LEU A 55 -29.76 7.46 -3.88
C LEU A 55 -29.73 8.79 -4.66
N VAL A 56 -29.51 8.73 -5.97
CA VAL A 56 -29.47 9.92 -6.84
C VAL A 56 -30.84 10.18 -7.44
N GLY A 57 -31.48 9.13 -7.95
CA GLY A 57 -32.87 9.15 -8.42
C GLY A 57 -33.11 8.16 -9.57
N PRO A 58 -34.38 7.74 -9.81
CA PRO A 58 -34.69 6.76 -10.84
C PRO A 58 -34.21 7.17 -12.24
N GLY A 59 -33.49 6.30 -12.93
CA GLY A 59 -32.95 6.55 -14.27
C GLY A 59 -31.65 7.37 -14.29
N ALA A 60 -31.12 7.75 -13.12
CA ALA A 60 -29.84 8.45 -13.02
C ALA A 60 -28.68 7.58 -13.51
N ALA A 61 -28.74 6.26 -13.31
CA ALA A 61 -27.72 5.35 -13.83
C ALA A 61 -27.70 5.36 -15.36
N GLN A 62 -28.87 5.31 -16.00
CA GLN A 62 -28.96 5.35 -17.46
C GLN A 62 -28.53 6.71 -18.04
N ALA A 63 -28.74 7.81 -17.30
CA ALA A 63 -28.21 9.11 -17.67
C ALA A 63 -26.67 9.10 -17.62
N ALA A 64 -26.08 8.54 -16.56
CA ALA A 64 -24.63 8.41 -16.41
C ALA A 64 -24.00 7.52 -17.50
N ILE A 65 -24.65 6.40 -17.88
CA ILE A 65 -24.18 5.52 -18.97
C ILE A 65 -24.10 6.26 -20.32
N LYS A 66 -25.01 7.22 -20.55
CA LYS A 66 -25.06 8.02 -21.78
C LYS A 66 -24.13 9.24 -21.76
N GLU A 67 -23.53 9.54 -20.62
CA GLU A 67 -22.62 10.66 -20.44
C GLU A 67 -21.18 10.21 -20.68
N ASP A 68 -20.50 10.81 -21.64
CA ASP A 68 -19.10 10.51 -21.97
C ASP A 68 -18.27 11.81 -22.10
N PRO A 69 -17.30 12.10 -21.20
CA PRO A 69 -16.90 11.29 -20.04
C PRO A 69 -17.79 11.56 -18.81
N TRP A 70 -18.28 10.49 -18.16
CA TRP A 70 -18.98 10.60 -16.88
C TRP A 70 -18.01 10.75 -15.69
N ASN A 71 -18.22 11.80 -14.88
CA ASN A 71 -17.45 12.02 -13.65
C ASN A 71 -18.22 11.55 -12.42
N CYS A 72 -17.63 10.63 -11.64
CA CYS A 72 -18.30 10.08 -10.48
C CYS A 72 -18.54 11.12 -9.36
N TYR A 73 -19.42 10.76 -8.43
CA TYR A 73 -19.85 11.62 -7.31
C TYR A 73 -18.74 12.00 -6.32
N MET A 74 -17.60 11.32 -6.38
CA MET A 74 -16.41 11.67 -5.59
C MET A 74 -15.49 12.65 -6.30
N CYS A 75 -15.53 12.71 -7.64
CA CYS A 75 -14.71 13.59 -8.47
C CYS A 75 -15.40 14.90 -8.83
N ASN A 76 -16.73 14.87 -8.93
CA ASN A 76 -17.49 16.05 -9.32
C ASN A 76 -17.31 17.21 -8.32
N HIS A 77 -17.36 18.45 -8.83
CA HIS A 77 -17.29 19.66 -8.02
C HIS A 77 -18.55 19.85 -7.17
N LYS A 78 -19.71 19.42 -7.68
CA LYS A 78 -20.95 19.35 -6.89
C LYS A 78 -20.83 18.22 -5.86
N GLY A 79 -21.21 18.50 -4.61
CA GLY A 79 -21.18 17.53 -3.53
C GLY A 79 -22.53 16.85 -3.22
N ILE A 80 -23.59 17.21 -3.94
CA ILE A 80 -24.97 16.78 -3.66
C ILE A 80 -25.61 16.29 -4.96
N PHE A 81 -26.14 15.08 -4.95
CA PHE A 81 -26.79 14.38 -6.06
C PHE A 81 -28.04 13.65 -5.55
N GLY A 82 -29.22 14.26 -5.68
CA GLY A 82 -30.42 13.72 -5.06
C GLY A 82 -30.28 13.64 -3.54
N LEU A 83 -30.45 12.42 -2.99
CA LEU A 83 -30.23 12.13 -1.56
C LEU A 83 -28.76 11.81 -1.23
N LEU A 84 -27.94 11.54 -2.26
CA LEU A 84 -26.51 11.26 -2.09
C LEU A 84 -25.72 12.55 -1.88
N ARG A 85 -25.10 12.69 -0.70
CA ARG A 85 -24.22 13.82 -0.37
C ARG A 85 -22.82 13.33 0.00
N ARG A 86 -21.80 13.84 -0.70
CA ARG A 86 -20.39 13.68 -0.33
C ARG A 86 -20.14 14.45 0.95
N ARG A 87 -19.52 13.78 1.93
CA ARG A 87 -19.11 14.41 3.20
C ARG A 87 -17.82 15.18 2.98
N ASP A 88 -17.70 16.38 3.54
CA ASP A 88 -16.47 17.18 3.39
C ASP A 88 -15.31 16.60 4.22
N ASP A 89 -15.63 15.95 5.35
CA ASP A 89 -14.68 15.30 6.26
C ASP A 89 -14.43 13.81 5.95
N TRP A 90 -14.91 13.31 4.79
CA TRP A 90 -14.73 11.91 4.38
C TRP A 90 -13.27 11.41 4.47
N PRO A 91 -12.24 12.20 4.14
CA PRO A 91 -10.84 11.76 4.18
C PRO A 91 -10.44 11.32 5.60
N SER A 92 -10.68 12.17 6.60
CA SER A 92 -10.38 11.89 8.01
C SER A 92 -11.24 10.74 8.57
N ARG A 93 -12.51 10.63 8.14
CA ARG A 93 -13.37 9.53 8.59
C ARG A 93 -12.92 8.18 8.02
N LEU A 94 -12.47 8.15 6.77
CA LEU A 94 -11.94 6.94 6.15
C LEU A 94 -10.67 6.46 6.88
N GLN A 95 -9.82 7.40 7.28
CA GLN A 95 -8.64 7.09 8.08
C GLN A 95 -9.00 6.43 9.41
N LEU A 96 -9.90 7.06 10.18
CA LEU A 96 -10.39 6.50 11.45
C LEU A 96 -11.07 5.14 11.27
N PHE A 97 -11.71 4.93 10.11
CA PHE A 97 -12.37 3.66 9.80
C PHE A 97 -11.39 2.47 9.75
N PHE A 98 -10.18 2.70 9.25
CA PHE A 98 -9.12 1.68 9.14
C PHE A 98 -8.13 1.66 10.31
N ALA A 99 -8.08 2.71 11.14
CA ALA A 99 -7.11 2.85 12.24
C ALA A 99 -7.41 1.98 13.49
N ASN A 100 -8.47 1.18 13.47
CA ASN A 100 -9.15 0.73 14.69
C ASN A 100 -8.50 -0.40 15.50
N ASN A 101 -7.21 -0.74 15.30
CA ASN A 101 -6.58 -1.93 15.91
C ASN A 101 -5.13 -1.73 16.42
N HIS A 102 -4.70 -0.51 16.77
CA HIS A 102 -3.38 -0.37 17.40
C HIS A 102 -3.48 -0.58 18.91
N ASP A 103 -2.88 -1.67 19.40
CA ASP A 103 -2.50 -1.85 20.80
C ASP A 103 -1.75 -0.59 21.28
N GLN A 104 -2.05 -0.13 22.50
CA GLN A 104 -1.65 1.16 23.10
C GLN A 104 -0.13 1.38 23.27
N GLU A 105 0.72 0.54 22.68
CA GLU A 105 2.17 0.56 22.91
C GLU A 105 2.93 1.62 22.10
N PHE A 106 2.38 2.06 20.95
CA PHE A 106 3.02 3.06 20.08
C PHE A 106 2.04 4.15 19.64
N ASP A 107 2.58 5.33 19.34
CA ASP A 107 1.80 6.44 18.79
C ASP A 107 1.20 6.04 17.42
N PRO A 108 -0.03 6.49 17.11
CA PRO A 108 -0.63 6.22 15.82
C PRO A 108 0.22 6.83 14.70
N PRO A 109 0.43 6.11 13.58
CA PRO A 109 1.27 6.61 12.49
C PRO A 109 0.70 7.88 11.88
N LYS A 110 1.57 8.78 11.40
CA LYS A 110 1.15 9.99 10.65
C LYS A 110 0.27 9.57 9.48
N VAL A 111 -0.95 10.11 9.45
CA VAL A 111 -1.93 9.77 8.43
C VAL A 111 -1.98 10.84 7.34
N TYR A 112 -2.05 10.40 6.09
CA TYR A 112 -2.09 11.29 4.93
C TYR A 112 -3.48 11.30 4.31
N GLN A 113 -3.96 12.49 3.95
CA GLN A 113 -5.26 12.63 3.30
C GLN A 113 -5.18 12.12 1.86
N PRO A 114 -6.17 11.32 1.39
CA PRO A 114 -6.25 10.92 0.00
C PRO A 114 -6.21 12.13 -0.96
N ILE A 115 -5.34 12.06 -1.95
CA ILE A 115 -5.19 13.09 -2.98
C ILE A 115 -6.33 12.96 -4.01
N ALA A 116 -6.94 14.09 -4.36
CA ALA A 116 -7.91 14.20 -5.45
C ALA A 116 -7.36 13.64 -6.76
N ALA A 117 -8.20 12.99 -7.57
CA ALA A 117 -7.75 12.20 -8.73
C ALA A 117 -6.92 13.04 -9.72
N GLU A 118 -7.36 14.26 -10.01
CA GLU A 118 -6.67 15.19 -10.93
C GLU A 118 -5.28 15.62 -10.44
N LYS A 119 -5.01 15.51 -9.13
CA LYS A 119 -3.75 15.94 -8.50
C LYS A 119 -2.79 14.77 -8.26
N ARG A 120 -3.18 13.53 -8.56
CA ARG A 120 -2.32 12.36 -8.39
C ARG A 120 -1.17 12.40 -9.40
N LYS A 121 0.01 12.01 -8.95
CA LYS A 121 1.24 11.97 -9.74
C LYS A 121 1.83 10.56 -9.70
N PRO A 122 2.63 10.17 -10.70
CA PRO A 122 3.37 8.92 -10.64
C PRO A 122 4.27 8.86 -9.39
N ILE A 123 4.38 7.68 -8.78
CA ILE A 123 5.11 7.51 -7.51
C ILE A 123 6.60 7.25 -7.74
N LYS A 124 7.43 7.65 -6.76
CA LYS A 124 8.86 7.33 -6.68
C LYS A 124 9.11 6.29 -5.60
N VAL A 125 9.73 5.18 -5.98
CA VAL A 125 9.90 4.01 -5.12
C VAL A 125 11.38 3.74 -4.85
N LEU A 126 11.72 3.54 -3.58
CA LEU A 126 12.98 2.95 -3.14
C LEU A 126 12.70 1.53 -2.61
N SER A 127 13.23 0.52 -3.30
CA SER A 127 13.13 -0.89 -2.90
C SER A 127 14.48 -1.38 -2.39
N LEU A 128 14.53 -1.84 -1.16
CA LEU A 128 15.73 -2.35 -0.51
C LEU A 128 15.61 -3.86 -0.37
N PHE A 129 16.66 -4.59 -0.77
CA PHE A 129 16.61 -6.06 -0.85
C PHE A 129 15.52 -6.50 -1.84
N ASP A 130 15.57 -5.94 -3.05
CA ASP A 130 14.48 -6.00 -4.04
C ASP A 130 14.19 -7.42 -4.55
N GLY A 131 15.17 -8.33 -4.46
CA GLY A 131 15.07 -9.67 -5.00
C GLY A 131 14.69 -9.63 -6.48
N ILE A 132 13.63 -10.36 -6.83
CA ILE A 132 13.14 -10.48 -8.21
C ILE A 132 12.20 -9.35 -8.64
N ALA A 133 12.28 -8.18 -7.99
CA ALA A 133 11.50 -6.98 -8.29
C ALA A 133 9.96 -7.13 -8.14
N THR A 134 9.52 -7.92 -7.15
CA THR A 134 8.09 -8.15 -6.87
C THR A 134 7.32 -6.84 -6.63
N GLY A 135 7.96 -5.85 -5.97
CA GLY A 135 7.33 -4.55 -5.73
C GLY A 135 6.93 -3.84 -7.02
N LEU A 136 7.81 -3.82 -8.03
CA LEU A 136 7.51 -3.19 -9.31
C LEU A 136 6.45 -3.97 -10.11
N LEU A 137 6.47 -5.30 -10.05
CA LEU A 137 5.44 -6.13 -10.67
C LEU A 137 4.05 -5.78 -10.12
N VAL A 138 3.87 -5.84 -8.79
CA VAL A 138 2.57 -5.57 -8.15
C VAL A 138 2.10 -4.15 -8.40
N LEU A 139 2.99 -3.16 -8.40
CA LEU A 139 2.62 -1.77 -8.73
C LEU A 139 2.10 -1.63 -10.17
N LYS A 140 2.67 -2.38 -11.12
CA LYS A 140 2.19 -2.39 -12.51
C LYS A 140 0.85 -3.10 -12.63
N ASP A 141 0.69 -4.24 -11.97
CA ASP A 141 -0.55 -5.02 -11.98
C ASP A 141 -1.70 -4.19 -11.37
N LEU A 142 -1.43 -3.38 -10.34
CA LEU A 142 -2.38 -2.44 -9.75
C LEU A 142 -2.61 -1.16 -10.59
N GLY A 143 -1.99 -1.04 -11.78
CA GLY A 143 -2.12 0.15 -12.63
C GLY A 143 -1.50 1.43 -12.04
N ILE A 144 -0.64 1.32 -11.04
CA ILE A 144 0.00 2.48 -10.41
C ILE A 144 1.16 2.95 -11.27
N HIS A 145 1.09 4.20 -11.74
CA HIS A 145 2.18 4.81 -12.49
C HIS A 145 3.41 5.04 -11.61
N VAL A 146 4.55 4.48 -12.01
CA VAL A 146 5.84 4.62 -11.32
C VAL A 146 6.74 5.55 -12.14
N GLU A 147 7.13 6.69 -11.57
CA GLU A 147 8.09 7.62 -12.20
C GLU A 147 9.51 7.04 -12.16
N ARG A 148 9.88 6.49 -11.01
CA ARG A 148 11.24 6.02 -10.74
C ARG A 148 11.18 4.86 -9.76
N TYR A 149 11.91 3.80 -10.05
CA TYR A 149 12.09 2.64 -9.18
C TYR A 149 13.59 2.40 -8.98
N ILE A 150 14.09 2.70 -7.79
CA ILE A 150 15.49 2.47 -7.41
C ILE A 150 15.55 1.25 -6.51
N ALA A 151 16.41 0.30 -6.85
CA ALA A 151 16.52 -0.99 -6.18
C ALA A 151 17.94 -1.23 -5.64
N SER A 152 18.04 -1.60 -4.38
CA SER A 152 19.26 -2.17 -3.82
C SER A 152 19.15 -3.70 -3.83
N GLU A 153 20.07 -4.34 -4.55
CA GLU A 153 20.19 -5.79 -4.66
C GLU A 153 21.65 -6.15 -5.01
N VAL A 154 22.13 -7.30 -4.52
CA VAL A 154 23.49 -7.79 -4.75
C VAL A 154 23.52 -9.15 -5.44
N CYS A 155 22.39 -9.86 -5.47
CA CYS A 155 22.28 -11.14 -6.16
C CYS A 155 22.13 -10.92 -7.68
N GLU A 156 23.17 -11.23 -8.46
CA GLU A 156 23.21 -11.08 -9.92
C GLU A 156 22.04 -11.78 -10.63
N ASP A 157 21.64 -12.97 -10.16
CA ASP A 157 20.50 -13.69 -10.72
C ASP A 157 19.18 -12.91 -10.52
N SER A 158 19.01 -12.31 -9.34
CA SER A 158 17.82 -11.52 -9.01
C SER A 158 17.76 -10.22 -9.81
N ILE A 159 18.91 -9.53 -9.94
CA ILE A 159 19.07 -8.34 -10.79
C ILE A 159 18.72 -8.68 -12.24
N THR A 160 19.25 -9.79 -12.76
CA THR A 160 18.99 -10.25 -14.13
C THR A 160 17.49 -10.47 -14.37
N VAL A 161 16.80 -11.14 -13.44
CA VAL A 161 15.34 -11.34 -13.52
C VAL A 161 14.60 -10.00 -13.57
N GLY A 162 14.93 -9.06 -12.69
CA GLY A 162 14.28 -7.74 -12.66
C GLY A 162 14.55 -6.91 -13.92
N MET A 163 15.79 -6.91 -14.44
CA MET A 163 16.12 -6.21 -15.69
C MET A 163 15.33 -6.75 -16.89
N VAL A 164 15.25 -8.09 -17.02
CA VAL A 164 14.54 -8.73 -18.14
C VAL A 164 13.04 -8.51 -18.02
N ARG A 165 12.44 -8.79 -16.86
CA ARG A 165 10.98 -8.68 -16.65
C ARG A 165 10.47 -7.24 -16.73
N HIS A 166 11.31 -6.27 -16.41
CA HIS A 166 10.92 -4.87 -16.35
C HIS A 166 11.64 -3.98 -17.36
N GLN A 167 12.24 -4.57 -18.40
CA GLN A 167 12.78 -3.87 -19.57
C GLN A 167 13.79 -2.78 -19.18
N GLY A 168 14.65 -3.06 -18.19
CA GLY A 168 15.66 -2.12 -17.71
C GLY A 168 15.12 -0.86 -17.01
N LYS A 169 13.84 -0.82 -16.61
CA LYS A 169 13.24 0.35 -15.93
C LYS A 169 13.70 0.54 -14.47
N ILE A 170 14.40 -0.44 -13.91
CA ILE A 170 14.90 -0.42 -12.53
C ILE A 170 16.31 0.16 -12.51
N MET A 171 16.55 1.14 -11.64
CA MET A 171 17.88 1.64 -11.37
C MET A 171 18.50 0.87 -10.20
N TYR A 172 19.39 -0.07 -10.50
CA TYR A 172 20.10 -0.85 -9.49
C TYR A 172 21.28 -0.07 -8.90
N VAL A 173 21.40 -0.09 -7.57
CA VAL A 173 22.44 0.65 -6.83
C VAL A 173 23.40 -0.25 -6.06
N GLY A 174 23.26 -1.58 -6.21
CA GLY A 174 24.10 -2.56 -5.55
C GLY A 174 23.79 -2.68 -4.05
N ASP A 175 24.84 -2.89 -3.26
CA ASP A 175 24.75 -3.12 -1.82
C ASP A 175 24.17 -1.91 -1.07
N VAL A 176 23.15 -2.19 -0.24
CA VAL A 176 22.43 -1.19 0.56
C VAL A 176 23.36 -0.36 1.46
N ARG A 177 24.45 -0.95 1.93
CA ARG A 177 25.43 -0.30 2.82
C ARG A 177 26.18 0.83 2.13
N ASN A 178 26.26 0.79 0.80
CA ASN A 178 26.91 1.83 -0.01
C ASN A 178 25.95 3.01 -0.32
N VAL A 179 24.67 2.91 0.05
CA VAL A 179 23.69 3.98 -0.17
C VAL A 179 23.85 5.07 0.89
N THR A 180 24.31 6.24 0.46
CA THR A 180 24.58 7.39 1.33
C THR A 180 23.40 8.36 1.41
N ARG A 181 23.42 9.25 2.40
CA ARG A 181 22.46 10.37 2.50
C ARG A 181 22.48 11.25 1.23
N LYS A 182 23.64 11.44 0.60
CA LYS A 182 23.75 12.21 -0.65
C LYS A 182 22.96 11.54 -1.76
N HIS A 183 23.13 10.23 -1.93
CA HIS A 183 22.37 9.44 -2.89
C HIS A 183 20.86 9.60 -2.69
N ILE A 184 20.37 9.45 -1.45
CA ILE A 184 18.94 9.61 -1.15
C ILE A 184 18.40 11.00 -1.54
N LYS A 185 19.17 12.06 -1.31
CA LYS A 185 18.79 13.42 -1.71
C LYS A 185 18.76 13.61 -3.23
N ASP A 186 19.75 13.06 -3.94
CA ASP A 186 19.89 13.21 -5.39
C ASP A 186 18.83 12.39 -6.14
N TRP A 187 18.43 11.25 -5.58
CA TRP A 187 17.48 10.32 -6.18
C TRP A 187 16.02 10.64 -5.87
N GLY A 188 15.77 11.20 -4.69
CA GLY A 188 14.45 11.48 -4.16
C GLY A 188 13.82 12.78 -4.68
N PRO A 189 12.76 13.27 -4.01
CA PRO A 189 12.08 12.65 -2.87
C PRO A 189 11.38 11.32 -3.24
N PHE A 190 11.30 10.37 -2.30
CA PHE A 190 10.59 9.10 -2.50
C PHE A 190 9.22 9.13 -1.85
N ASP A 191 8.22 8.51 -2.47
CA ASP A 191 6.84 8.40 -1.98
C ASP A 191 6.59 7.05 -1.30
N LEU A 192 7.35 6.01 -1.68
CA LEU A 192 7.24 4.66 -1.15
C LEU A 192 8.62 4.06 -0.90
N VAL A 193 8.84 3.52 0.30
CA VAL A 193 10.05 2.74 0.66
C VAL A 193 9.67 1.33 1.08
N ILE A 194 10.13 0.32 0.36
CA ILE A 194 9.82 -1.08 0.66
C ILE A 194 11.09 -1.89 0.87
N GLY A 195 11.00 -2.98 1.63
CA GLY A 195 12.09 -3.95 1.70
C GLY A 195 11.87 -5.11 2.64
N GLY A 196 12.63 -6.19 2.41
CA GLY A 196 12.64 -7.38 3.26
C GLY A 196 14.08 -7.89 3.40
N SER A 197 14.73 -7.59 4.53
CA SER A 197 16.11 -8.00 4.73
C SER A 197 16.24 -9.52 4.89
N PRO A 198 17.37 -10.13 4.52
CA PRO A 198 17.57 -11.58 4.60
C PRO A 198 17.21 -12.17 5.97
N CYS A 199 16.33 -13.16 5.99
CA CYS A 199 15.77 -13.72 7.22
C CYS A 199 16.61 -14.84 7.84
N ASN A 200 17.66 -15.32 7.17
CA ASN A 200 18.40 -16.54 7.55
C ASN A 200 18.96 -16.46 8.98
N ASP A 201 19.52 -15.32 9.37
CA ASP A 201 20.07 -15.10 10.71
C ASP A 201 19.00 -14.69 11.76
N LEU A 202 17.77 -14.36 11.33
CA LEU A 202 16.65 -14.05 12.21
C LEU A 202 15.78 -15.27 12.52
N SER A 203 15.74 -16.23 11.60
CA SER A 203 14.85 -17.37 11.66
C SER A 203 15.25 -18.34 12.77
N ILE A 204 14.33 -18.63 13.69
CA ILE A 204 14.55 -19.59 14.80
C ILE A 204 14.77 -21.02 14.31
N VAL A 205 14.30 -21.34 13.08
CA VAL A 205 14.50 -22.66 12.48
C VAL A 205 15.93 -22.88 11.97
N ASN A 206 16.75 -21.82 11.89
CA ASN A 206 18.16 -21.93 11.58
C ASN A 206 18.96 -22.16 12.89
N PRO A 207 19.61 -23.32 13.08
CA PRO A 207 20.44 -23.57 14.26
C PRO A 207 21.69 -22.68 14.34
N ALA A 208 22.18 -22.21 13.19
CA ALA A 208 23.36 -21.35 13.07
C ALA A 208 23.02 -19.85 13.07
N ARG A 209 21.81 -19.48 13.48
CA ARG A 209 21.34 -18.10 13.49
C ARG A 209 22.25 -17.21 14.35
N LYS A 210 22.54 -16.01 13.85
CA LYS A 210 23.32 -15.00 14.58
C LYS A 210 22.46 -13.91 15.25
N GLY A 211 21.16 -13.85 14.93
CA GLY A 211 20.23 -12.87 15.46
C GLY A 211 20.32 -11.51 14.75
N LEU A 212 19.54 -10.54 15.25
CA LEU A 212 19.38 -9.22 14.61
C LEU A 212 20.66 -8.38 14.53
N PHE A 213 21.57 -8.51 15.51
CA PHE A 213 22.74 -7.64 15.64
C PHE A 213 23.99 -8.18 14.94
N GLU A 214 23.94 -9.41 14.45
CA GLU A 214 25.06 -10.08 13.80
C GLU A 214 24.68 -10.61 12.41
N GLY A 215 25.67 -11.16 11.69
CA GLY A 215 25.44 -11.77 10.37
C GLY A 215 24.69 -10.86 9.39
N THR A 216 23.73 -11.41 8.66
CA THR A 216 22.83 -10.68 7.76
C THR A 216 21.67 -10.02 8.50
N GLY A 217 21.41 -10.37 9.77
CA GLY A 217 20.37 -9.74 10.59
C GLY A 217 20.56 -8.22 10.68
N ARG A 218 21.83 -7.78 10.74
CA ARG A 218 22.18 -6.35 10.80
C ARG A 218 21.68 -5.52 9.62
N LEU A 219 21.37 -6.15 8.48
CA LEU A 219 20.88 -5.45 7.30
C LEU A 219 19.51 -4.81 7.52
N PHE A 220 18.75 -5.26 8.54
CA PHE A 220 17.59 -4.53 9.04
C PHE A 220 17.94 -3.07 9.38
N PHE A 221 19.09 -2.82 10.01
CA PHE A 221 19.49 -1.47 10.40
C PHE A 221 19.79 -0.57 9.20
N GLU A 222 20.16 -1.14 8.06
CA GLU A 222 20.31 -0.38 6.81
C GLU A 222 18.94 0.05 6.26
N PHE A 223 17.93 -0.81 6.35
CA PHE A 223 16.55 -0.40 6.06
C PHE A 223 16.11 0.73 6.98
N TYR A 224 16.27 0.57 8.30
CA TYR A 224 15.91 1.59 9.28
C TYR A 224 16.62 2.92 9.01
N ARG A 225 17.93 2.89 8.75
CA ARG A 225 18.74 4.07 8.43
C ARG A 225 18.19 4.78 7.19
N LEU A 226 17.97 4.06 6.09
CA LEU A 226 17.51 4.67 4.84
C LEU A 226 16.05 5.11 4.91
N LEU A 227 15.20 4.41 5.66
CA LEU A 227 13.84 4.86 5.96
C LEU A 227 13.86 6.22 6.68
N HIS A 228 14.73 6.39 7.68
CA HIS A 228 14.86 7.66 8.38
C HIS A 228 15.36 8.78 7.45
N GLU A 229 16.32 8.49 6.57
CA GLU A 229 16.86 9.46 5.60
C GLU A 229 15.85 9.88 4.50
N THR A 230 14.85 9.03 4.22
CA THR A 230 13.83 9.26 3.18
C THR A 230 12.55 9.90 3.73
N ARG A 231 12.33 9.83 5.06
CA ARG A 231 11.15 10.43 5.71
C ARG A 231 11.07 11.93 5.41
N PRO A 232 9.88 12.45 5.03
CA PRO A 232 9.65 13.88 4.92
C PRO A 232 9.97 14.59 6.24
N LYS A 233 10.56 15.78 6.13
CA LYS A 233 10.87 16.61 7.31
C LYS A 233 9.58 17.13 7.94
N GLU A 234 9.65 17.55 9.20
CA GLU A 234 8.53 18.24 9.85
C GLU A 234 8.05 19.44 9.02
N GLY A 235 6.73 19.58 8.90
CA GLY A 235 6.09 20.56 8.02
C GLY A 235 5.88 20.10 6.58
N ASP A 236 6.59 19.08 6.10
CA ASP A 236 6.30 18.44 4.81
C ASP A 236 5.14 17.45 4.96
N ASN A 237 4.02 17.77 4.31
CA ASN A 237 2.79 16.99 4.33
C ASN A 237 2.58 16.15 3.07
N ARG A 238 3.62 15.98 2.25
CA ARG A 238 3.61 15.03 1.14
C ARG A 238 3.35 13.61 1.67
N PRO A 239 2.44 12.84 1.05
CA PRO A 239 2.24 11.43 1.42
C PRO A 239 3.53 10.64 1.28
N PHE A 240 3.84 9.88 2.32
CA PHE A 240 5.02 9.03 2.38
C PHE A 240 4.67 7.70 3.04
N PHE A 241 4.93 6.63 2.31
CA PHE A 241 4.60 5.29 2.74
C PHE A 241 5.83 4.42 2.82
N TRP A 242 5.78 3.43 3.71
CA TRP A 242 6.81 2.43 3.83
C TRP A 242 6.26 1.08 4.26
N LEU A 243 6.98 0.03 3.89
CA LEU A 243 6.66 -1.35 4.23
C LEU A 243 7.95 -2.15 4.44
N PHE A 244 8.06 -2.81 5.59
CA PHE A 244 9.12 -3.75 5.90
C PHE A 244 8.52 -5.14 6.15
N GLU A 245 9.09 -6.16 5.53
CA GLU A 245 8.65 -7.55 5.66
C GLU A 245 9.73 -8.43 6.28
N ASN A 246 9.32 -9.39 7.12
CA ASN A 246 10.19 -10.49 7.52
C ASN A 246 9.42 -11.73 8.02
N VAL A 247 10.15 -12.80 8.32
CA VAL A 247 9.58 -14.09 8.74
C VAL A 247 8.88 -14.03 10.10
N VAL A 248 7.75 -14.74 10.24
CA VAL A 248 7.07 -14.89 11.54
C VAL A 248 7.88 -15.71 12.54
N ALA A 249 8.65 -16.68 12.04
CA ALA A 249 9.50 -17.56 12.83
C ALA A 249 10.81 -16.86 13.26
N MET A 250 10.76 -15.63 13.76
CA MET A 250 11.90 -14.93 14.35
C MET A 250 11.86 -14.96 15.89
N GLY A 251 12.98 -14.68 16.55
CA GLY A 251 13.02 -14.59 18.01
C GLY A 251 12.07 -13.50 18.54
N VAL A 252 11.46 -13.74 19.71
CA VAL A 252 10.55 -12.77 20.34
C VAL A 252 11.27 -11.44 20.64
N SER A 253 12.54 -11.51 21.05
CA SER A 253 13.39 -10.33 21.23
C SER A 253 13.64 -9.59 19.92
N ASP A 254 13.97 -10.29 18.84
CA ASP A 254 14.23 -9.68 17.53
C ASP A 254 12.98 -8.97 17.00
N LYS A 255 11.81 -9.63 17.09
CA LYS A 255 10.51 -9.03 16.73
C LYS A 255 10.27 -7.74 17.51
N ARG A 256 10.44 -7.79 18.84
CA ARG A 256 10.22 -6.63 19.71
C ARG A 256 11.19 -5.50 19.40
N ASP A 257 12.45 -5.82 19.15
CA ASP A 257 13.47 -4.81 18.86
C ASP A 257 13.22 -4.18 17.48
N ILE A 258 12.85 -4.95 16.45
CA ILE A 258 12.39 -4.43 15.15
C ILE A 258 11.19 -3.48 15.34
N SER A 259 10.16 -3.89 16.10
CA SER A 259 8.99 -3.04 16.40
C SER A 259 9.39 -1.74 17.09
N ARG A 260 10.36 -1.77 18.01
CA ARG A 260 10.86 -0.58 18.71
C ARG A 260 11.61 0.37 17.77
N PHE A 261 12.47 -0.15 16.90
CA PHE A 261 13.17 0.69 15.91
C PHE A 261 12.21 1.28 14.88
N LEU A 262 11.19 0.53 14.46
CA LEU A 262 10.21 0.99 13.47
C LEU A 262 9.05 1.77 14.07
N GLU A 263 8.94 1.82 15.40
CA GLU A 263 7.88 2.49 16.16
C GLU A 263 6.47 2.00 15.80
N CYS A 264 6.35 0.72 15.43
CA CYS A 264 5.04 0.09 15.19
C CYS A 264 5.09 -1.42 15.36
N ASN A 265 3.92 -2.03 15.58
CA ASN A 265 3.78 -3.48 15.64
C ASN A 265 3.50 -4.06 14.25
N PRO A 266 3.95 -5.31 13.98
CA PRO A 266 3.68 -5.94 12.70
C PRO A 266 2.25 -6.43 12.59
N VAL A 267 1.74 -6.43 11.37
CA VAL A 267 0.59 -7.25 10.96
C VAL A 267 1.12 -8.61 10.51
N MET A 268 0.49 -9.68 10.96
CA MET A 268 0.77 -11.02 10.45
C MET A 268 -0.20 -11.32 9.30
N ILE A 269 0.32 -11.69 8.14
CA ILE A 269 -0.48 -12.17 7.01
C ILE A 269 0.10 -13.50 6.56
N ASP A 270 -0.75 -14.50 6.37
CA ASP A 270 -0.36 -15.81 5.83
C ASP A 270 -0.87 -15.93 4.40
N ALA A 271 0.04 -16.21 3.47
CA ALA A 271 -0.30 -16.36 2.07
C ALA A 271 -1.34 -17.48 1.82
N LYS A 272 -1.57 -18.41 2.76
CA LYS A 272 -2.62 -19.43 2.63
C LYS A 272 -4.02 -18.84 2.44
N GLU A 273 -4.23 -17.59 2.88
CA GLU A 273 -5.52 -16.91 2.79
C GLU A 273 -5.82 -16.41 1.37
N VAL A 274 -4.81 -16.38 0.50
CA VAL A 274 -4.85 -15.83 -0.87
C VAL A 274 -4.04 -16.65 -1.89
N SER A 275 -3.57 -17.83 -1.49
CA SER A 275 -2.71 -18.68 -2.33
C SER A 275 -2.67 -20.10 -1.77
N ALA A 276 -2.15 -21.03 -2.58
CA ALA A 276 -1.98 -22.43 -2.18
C ALA A 276 -0.76 -22.68 -1.26
N ALA A 277 -0.10 -21.64 -0.73
CA ALA A 277 1.14 -21.77 0.03
C ALA A 277 0.99 -21.27 1.48
N HIS A 278 1.41 -22.09 2.45
CA HIS A 278 1.60 -21.64 3.83
C HIS A 278 2.86 -20.77 3.92
N ARG A 279 2.67 -19.45 4.05
CA ARG A 279 3.76 -18.47 4.11
C ARG A 279 3.37 -17.31 5.00
N ALA A 280 3.28 -17.56 6.31
CA ALA A 280 3.09 -16.52 7.31
C ALA A 280 4.28 -15.56 7.35
N ARG A 281 4.01 -14.26 7.25
CA ARG A 281 4.97 -13.15 7.30
C ARG A 281 4.48 -12.01 8.18
N TYR A 282 5.45 -11.30 8.77
CA TYR A 282 5.22 -10.06 9.50
C TYR A 282 5.47 -8.87 8.59
N PHE A 283 4.58 -7.89 8.64
CA PHE A 283 4.63 -6.65 7.89
C PHE A 283 4.54 -5.47 8.84
N TRP A 284 5.59 -4.65 8.89
CA TRP A 284 5.60 -3.36 9.56
C TRP A 284 5.43 -2.26 8.51
N GLY A 285 4.65 -1.24 8.79
CA GLY A 285 4.48 -0.15 7.83
C GLY A 285 3.42 0.83 8.23
N ASN A 286 3.12 1.74 7.30
CA ASN A 286 2.06 2.72 7.43
C ASN A 286 1.12 2.73 6.20
N LEU A 287 1.07 1.61 5.46
CA LEU A 287 0.15 1.48 4.33
C LEU A 287 -1.31 1.57 4.82
N PRO A 288 -2.17 2.36 4.14
CA PRO A 288 -3.56 2.52 4.55
C PRO A 288 -4.29 1.17 4.62
N GLY A 289 -4.89 0.88 5.77
CA GLY A 289 -5.70 -0.33 5.94
C GLY A 289 -4.92 -1.64 5.97
N MET A 290 -3.60 -1.63 6.24
CA MET A 290 -2.81 -2.87 6.32
C MET A 290 -3.29 -3.85 7.41
N ASN A 291 -4.06 -3.39 8.40
CA ASN A 291 -4.65 -4.22 9.44
C ASN A 291 -6.00 -4.87 9.03
N ARG A 292 -6.46 -4.69 7.78
CA ARG A 292 -7.73 -5.26 7.31
C ARG A 292 -7.65 -6.78 7.21
N SER A 293 -8.78 -7.46 7.34
CA SER A 293 -8.85 -8.90 7.07
C SER A 293 -8.50 -9.17 5.61
N VAL A 294 -7.66 -10.19 5.41
CA VAL A 294 -7.35 -10.72 4.08
C VAL A 294 -8.17 -11.99 3.93
N LYS A 295 -9.18 -11.95 3.07
CA LYS A 295 -9.98 -13.12 2.68
C LYS A 295 -10.26 -12.98 1.19
N GLU A 296 -9.97 -14.03 0.43
CA GLU A 296 -10.54 -14.22 -0.91
C GLU A 296 -12.06 -14.42 -0.84
#